data_AF-A0A919KRS6-F1
#
_entry.id   AF-A0A919KRS6-F1
#
_cell.length_a   1.000
_cell.length_b   1.000
_cell.length_c   1.000
_cell.angle_alpha   90.00
_cell.angle_beta   90.00
_cell.angle_gamma   90.00
#
_symmetry.space_group_name_H-M   'P 1'
#
loop_
_entity.id
_entity.type
_entity.pdbx_description
1 polymer ?
#
loop_
_entity_poly.entity_id
_entity_poly.type
_entity_poly.pdbx_seq_one_letter_code
_entity_poly.pdbx_strand_id
1 'polypeptide(L)'
;MASRQQQVNEVIEGLGLGMAAVGETRVASAQADLERALSHAWSHWEHTSDYPSIERAQRPESELWAGIRESNRRTNAAVVWKEGGGHFIVDIALSNRTPEEAARFVGDRPLGEWTSLASLFLGWFEIDEADEADEADVG
;
A
#
# COMPACT_ATOMS: atom_id res chain seq x y z
N MET A 1 -4.66 16.43 -15.93
CA MET A 1 -5.05 15.50 -14.86
C MET A 1 -4.32 14.19 -15.10
N ALA A 2 -3.77 13.59 -14.03
CA ALA A 2 -3.15 12.28 -14.13
C ALA A 2 -4.18 11.21 -14.55
N SER A 3 -3.77 10.25 -15.37
CA SER A 3 -4.60 9.10 -15.71
C SER A 3 -4.90 8.24 -14.47
N ARG A 4 -5.92 7.38 -14.54
CA ARG A 4 -6.19 6.43 -13.44
C ARG A 4 -4.97 5.59 -13.11
N GLN A 5 -4.27 5.07 -14.11
CA GLN A 5 -3.07 4.27 -13.90
C GLN A 5 -1.97 5.07 -13.18
N GLN A 6 -1.78 6.35 -13.53
CA GLN A 6 -0.81 7.21 -12.85
C GLN A 6 -1.16 7.41 -11.38
N GLN A 7 -2.45 7.67 -11.08
CA GLN A 7 -2.95 7.79 -9.72
C GLN A 7 -2.75 6.49 -8.93
N VAL A 8 -3.10 5.34 -9.51
CA VAL A 8 -2.92 4.03 -8.86
C VAL A 8 -1.45 3.78 -8.59
N ASN A 9 -0.57 4.08 -9.55
CA ASN A 9 0.87 3.89 -9.39
C ASN A 9 1.43 4.73 -8.25
N GLU A 10 1.08 6.02 -8.21
CA GLU A 10 1.49 6.93 -7.15
C GLU A 10 1.02 6.42 -5.77
N VAL A 11 -0.25 6.03 -5.64
CA VAL A 11 -0.80 5.55 -4.36
C VAL A 11 -0.12 4.26 -3.90
N ILE A 12 0.11 3.27 -4.78
CA ILE A 12 0.74 2.01 -4.33
C ILE A 12 2.23 2.16 -4.06
N GLU A 13 2.92 3.06 -4.78
CA GLU A 13 4.32 3.35 -4.53
C GLU A 13 4.45 4.14 -3.22
N GLY A 14 3.53 5.07 -2.97
CA GLY A 14 3.39 5.79 -1.72
C GLY A 14 3.06 4.87 -0.55
N LEU A 15 2.11 3.95 -0.70
CA LEU A 15 1.79 2.96 0.33
C LEU A 15 3.02 2.14 0.72
N GLY A 16 3.73 1.57 -0.25
CA GLY A 16 4.93 0.80 0.03
C GLY A 16 6.05 1.66 0.65
N LEU A 17 6.20 2.91 0.20
CA LEU A 17 7.14 3.85 0.80
C LEU A 17 6.81 4.13 2.28
N GLY A 18 5.53 4.36 2.58
CA GLY A 18 5.04 4.60 3.93
C GLY A 18 5.27 3.38 4.84
N MET A 19 5.04 2.17 4.33
CA MET A 19 5.36 0.93 5.04
C MET A 19 6.85 0.86 5.37
N ALA A 20 7.72 1.06 4.37
CA ALA A 20 9.17 1.03 4.58
C ALA A 20 9.63 2.09 5.60
N ALA A 21 8.97 3.26 5.65
CA ALA A 21 9.27 4.32 6.61
C ALA A 21 8.88 3.97 8.06
N VAL A 22 7.86 3.13 8.27
CA VAL A 22 7.49 2.63 9.61
C VAL A 22 8.23 1.34 9.98
N GLY A 23 9.15 0.87 9.13
CA GLY A 23 9.95 -0.33 9.37
C GLY A 23 9.29 -1.63 8.90
N GLU A 24 8.12 -1.55 8.28
CA GLU A 24 7.40 -2.72 7.76
C GLU A 24 7.62 -2.87 6.27
N THR A 25 8.07 -4.05 5.83
CA THR A 25 8.35 -4.29 4.39
C THR A 25 7.67 -5.53 3.86
N ARG A 26 6.78 -6.16 4.64
CA ARG A 26 6.15 -7.43 4.28
C ARG A 26 4.71 -7.48 4.78
N VAL A 27 3.81 -7.98 3.93
CA VAL A 27 2.42 -8.29 4.30
C VAL A 27 1.99 -9.62 3.69
N ALA A 28 0.95 -10.24 4.27
CA ALA A 28 0.37 -11.46 3.72
C ALA A 28 -0.07 -11.26 2.26
N SER A 29 0.08 -12.28 1.42
CA SER A 29 -0.31 -12.21 0.00
C SER A 29 -1.73 -12.68 -0.30
N ALA A 30 -2.51 -13.03 0.73
CA ALA A 30 -3.88 -13.43 0.56
C ALA A 30 -4.70 -12.27 -0.01
N GLN A 31 -5.31 -12.49 -1.18
CA GLN A 31 -6.02 -11.42 -1.90
C GLN A 31 -7.15 -10.81 -1.07
N ALA A 32 -7.92 -11.63 -0.35
CA ALA A 32 -9.04 -11.16 0.45
C ALA A 32 -8.58 -10.16 1.53
N ASP A 33 -7.48 -10.45 2.21
CA ASP A 33 -6.99 -9.63 3.31
C ASP A 33 -6.37 -8.34 2.78
N LEU A 34 -5.66 -8.41 1.65
CA LEU A 34 -5.16 -7.22 0.97
C LEU A 34 -6.30 -6.31 0.47
N GLU A 35 -7.34 -6.85 -0.17
CA GLU A 35 -8.47 -6.04 -0.62
C GLU A 35 -9.21 -5.39 0.56
N ARG A 36 -9.35 -6.08 1.69
CA ARG A 36 -9.94 -5.51 2.90
C ARG A 36 -9.06 -4.42 3.51
N ALA A 37 -7.76 -4.67 3.67
CA ALA A 37 -6.81 -3.68 4.17
C ALA A 37 -6.74 -2.43 3.27
N LEU A 38 -6.75 -2.62 1.95
CA LEU A 38 -6.80 -1.52 0.98
C LEU A 38 -8.12 -0.74 1.06
N SER A 39 -9.25 -1.42 1.19
CA SER A 39 -10.56 -0.79 1.36
C SER A 39 -10.63 0.03 2.66
N HIS A 40 -10.13 -0.54 3.76
CA HIS A 40 -10.04 0.14 5.05
C HIS A 40 -9.15 1.39 4.96
N ALA A 41 -7.92 1.23 4.47
CA ALA A 41 -6.98 2.33 4.35
C ALA A 41 -7.51 3.44 3.43
N TRP A 42 -8.06 3.07 2.28
CA TRP A 42 -8.63 4.04 1.34
C TRP A 42 -9.80 4.81 1.95
N SER A 43 -10.75 4.14 2.61
CA SER A 43 -11.93 4.80 3.19
C SER A 43 -11.61 5.75 4.36
N HIS A 44 -10.46 5.59 5.02
CA HIS A 44 -10.06 6.38 6.18
C HIS A 44 -8.95 7.39 5.89
N TRP A 45 -8.30 7.29 4.72
CA TRP A 45 -7.21 8.20 4.37
C TRP A 45 -7.77 9.55 3.90
N GLU A 46 -7.26 10.64 4.49
CA GLU A 46 -7.79 12.00 4.31
C GLU A 46 -7.60 12.56 2.89
N HIS A 47 -6.72 11.95 2.09
CA HIS A 47 -6.29 12.46 0.79
C HIS A 47 -6.91 11.74 -0.43
N THR A 48 -7.94 10.91 -0.22
CA THR A 48 -8.57 10.18 -1.34
C THR A 48 -9.14 11.08 -2.43
N SER A 49 -9.65 12.27 -2.07
CA SER A 49 -10.23 13.25 -3.01
C SER A 49 -9.23 13.79 -4.04
N ASP A 50 -7.93 13.70 -3.75
CA ASP A 50 -6.87 14.13 -4.66
C ASP A 50 -6.64 13.11 -5.79
N TYR A 51 -7.23 11.91 -5.67
CA TYR A 51 -7.18 10.82 -6.64
C TYR A 51 -8.57 10.52 -7.20
N PRO A 52 -9.20 11.47 -7.91
CA PRO A 52 -10.60 11.39 -8.30
C PRO A 52 -10.91 10.26 -9.28
N SER A 53 -9.91 9.68 -9.95
CA SER A 53 -10.13 8.54 -10.86
C SER A 53 -10.17 7.19 -10.14
N ILE A 54 -9.59 7.12 -8.93
CA ILE A 54 -9.66 5.98 -8.02
C ILE A 54 -10.91 6.14 -7.14
N GLU A 55 -11.12 7.33 -6.56
CA GLU A 55 -12.26 7.63 -5.68
C GLU A 55 -13.60 7.33 -6.35
N ARG A 56 -13.72 7.60 -7.65
CA ARG A 56 -14.95 7.36 -8.43
C ARG A 56 -15.07 5.94 -8.98
N ALA A 57 -14.08 5.08 -8.76
CA ALA A 57 -14.17 3.69 -9.17
C ALA A 57 -15.24 2.96 -8.33
N GLN A 58 -15.91 1.97 -8.92
CA GLN A 58 -16.88 1.17 -8.18
C GLN A 58 -16.22 0.35 -7.06
N ARG A 59 -14.97 -0.04 -7.27
CA ARG A 59 -14.15 -0.84 -6.34
C ARG A 59 -12.72 -0.29 -6.28
N PRO A 60 -12.48 0.81 -5.54
CA PRO A 60 -11.15 1.42 -5.41
C PRO A 60 -10.08 0.42 -4.96
N GLU A 61 -10.43 -0.47 -4.03
CA GLU A 61 -9.56 -1.51 -3.49
C GLU A 61 -9.07 -2.49 -4.56
N SER A 62 -9.93 -2.85 -5.52
CA SER A 62 -9.56 -3.73 -6.64
C SER A 62 -8.60 -3.07 -7.60
N GLU A 63 -8.73 -1.76 -7.84
CA GLU A 63 -7.82 -0.98 -8.68
C GLU A 63 -6.43 -0.89 -8.03
N LEU A 64 -6.38 -0.62 -6.71
CA LEU A 64 -5.13 -0.58 -5.95
C LEU A 64 -4.46 -1.96 -5.87
N TRP A 65 -5.24 -3.02 -5.64
CA TRP A 65 -4.75 -4.40 -5.66
C TRP A 65 -4.13 -4.77 -7.01
N ALA A 66 -4.82 -4.46 -8.12
CA ALA A 66 -4.27 -4.65 -9.46
C ALA A 66 -2.94 -3.90 -9.63
N GLY A 67 -2.86 -2.67 -9.11
CA GLY A 67 -1.63 -1.91 -9.02
C GLY A 67 -0.49 -2.67 -8.34
N ILE A 68 -0.71 -3.20 -7.13
CA ILE A 68 0.28 -3.98 -6.37
C ILE A 68 0.78 -5.17 -7.20
N ARG A 69 -0.13 -5.95 -7.80
CA ARG A 69 0.23 -7.12 -8.62
C ARG A 69 1.10 -6.77 -9.83
N GLU A 70 0.84 -5.61 -10.43
CA GLU A 70 1.57 -5.14 -11.61
C GLU A 70 2.88 -4.41 -11.26
N SER A 71 3.12 -4.08 -9.99
CA SER A 71 4.27 -3.29 -9.54
C SER A 71 5.61 -3.92 -9.92
N ASN A 72 5.75 -5.24 -9.76
CA ASN A 72 6.93 -6.03 -10.15
C ASN A 72 7.41 -5.78 -11.59
N ARG A 73 6.49 -5.46 -12.50
CA ARG A 73 6.77 -5.34 -13.94
C ARG A 73 7.30 -3.95 -14.34
N ARG A 74 7.41 -3.03 -13.38
CA ARG A 74 7.75 -1.62 -13.64
C ARG A 74 9.26 -1.42 -13.56
N THR A 75 9.79 -0.65 -14.51
CA THR A 75 11.23 -0.35 -14.59
C THR A 75 11.61 1.00 -13.99
N ASN A 76 10.65 1.90 -13.77
CA ASN A 76 10.86 3.27 -13.29
C ASN A 76 10.08 3.58 -12.00
N ALA A 77 9.79 2.57 -11.18
CA ALA A 77 9.10 2.76 -9.91
C ALA A 77 10.10 3.12 -8.80
N ALA A 78 9.73 3.99 -7.87
CA ALA A 78 10.53 4.26 -6.67
C ALA A 78 10.45 3.06 -5.70
N VAL A 79 9.29 2.41 -5.69
CA VAL A 79 8.97 1.27 -4.82
C VAL A 79 8.38 0.13 -5.65
N VAL A 80 8.83 -1.09 -5.38
CA VAL A 80 8.36 -2.29 -6.08
C VAL A 80 7.77 -3.28 -5.07
N TRP A 81 6.60 -3.82 -5.39
CA TRP A 81 5.98 -4.92 -4.68
C TRP A 81 6.34 -6.24 -5.35
N LYS A 82 6.89 -7.18 -4.58
CA LYS A 82 7.33 -8.50 -5.04
C LYS A 82 6.57 -9.58 -4.30
N GLU A 83 5.85 -10.42 -5.03
CA GLU A 83 5.18 -11.59 -4.46
C GLU A 83 6.16 -12.76 -4.31
N GLY A 84 6.21 -13.39 -3.15
CA GLY A 84 7.05 -14.56 -2.90
C GLY A 84 6.77 -15.21 -1.54
N GLY A 85 6.69 -16.55 -1.53
CA GLY A 85 6.59 -17.33 -0.30
C GLY A 85 5.35 -17.04 0.57
N GLY A 86 4.22 -16.64 -0.04
CA GLY A 86 2.98 -16.30 0.67
C GLY A 86 2.87 -14.85 1.14
N HIS A 87 3.78 -13.97 0.69
CA HIS A 87 3.80 -12.57 1.08
C HIS A 87 4.10 -11.65 -0.09
N PHE A 88 3.68 -10.40 0.05
CA PHE A 88 4.26 -9.30 -0.71
C PHE A 88 5.39 -8.66 0.08
N ILE A 89 6.49 -8.40 -0.59
CA ILE A 89 7.66 -7.71 -0.07
C ILE A 89 7.78 -6.37 -0.80
N VAL A 90 7.90 -5.31 -0.03
CA VAL A 90 8.16 -3.95 -0.52
C VAL A 90 9.66 -3.72 -0.59
N ASP A 91 10.13 -3.22 -1.73
CA ASP A 91 11.54 -2.90 -1.97
C ASP A 91 11.68 -1.47 -2.54
N ILE A 92 12.59 -0.68 -1.99
CA ILE A 92 12.92 0.65 -2.52
C ILE A 92 13.90 0.45 -3.67
N ALA A 93 13.40 0.57 -4.90
CA ALA A 93 14.17 0.31 -6.11
C ALA A 93 15.27 1.36 -6.35
N LEU A 94 15.18 2.53 -5.71
CA LEU A 94 16.19 3.58 -5.74
C LEU A 94 17.35 3.23 -4.80
N SER A 95 18.36 2.52 -5.33
CA SER A 95 19.53 2.10 -4.56
C SER A 95 20.19 3.26 -3.81
N ASN A 96 20.52 3.06 -2.53
CA ASN A 96 21.14 4.04 -1.63
C ASN A 96 20.30 5.27 -1.29
N ARG A 97 18.96 5.19 -1.38
CA ARG A 97 18.06 6.25 -0.92
C ARG A 97 17.32 5.86 0.35
N THR A 98 17.19 6.82 1.25
CA THR A 98 16.26 6.75 2.39
C THR A 98 14.82 6.90 1.91
N PRO A 99 13.80 6.44 2.68
CA PRO A 99 12.40 6.68 2.36
C PRO A 99 12.07 8.16 2.11
N GLU A 100 12.67 9.07 2.88
CA GLU A 100 12.49 10.52 2.73
C GLU A 100 12.98 11.03 1.37
N GLU A 101 14.08 10.48 0.87
CA GLU A 101 14.60 10.84 -0.44
C GLU A 101 13.77 10.20 -1.57
N ALA A 102 13.32 8.96 -1.38
CA ALA A 102 12.48 8.24 -2.34
C ALA A 102 11.09 8.88 -2.50
N ALA A 103 10.54 9.52 -1.46
CA ALA A 103 9.25 10.23 -1.50
C ALA A 103 9.17 11.24 -2.65
N ARG A 104 10.29 11.93 -2.93
CA ARG A 104 10.39 12.94 -3.99
C ARG A 104 10.20 12.39 -5.41
N PHE A 105 10.23 11.07 -5.57
CA PHE A 105 10.07 10.38 -6.86
C PHE A 105 8.69 9.73 -7.01
N VAL A 106 7.92 9.60 -5.92
CA VAL A 106 6.57 9.02 -5.94
C VAL A 106 5.54 10.06 -6.36
N GLY A 107 5.60 11.27 -5.78
CA GLY A 107 4.67 12.35 -6.04
C GLY A 107 4.99 13.60 -5.21
N ASP A 108 4.06 14.54 -5.17
CA ASP A 108 4.23 15.81 -4.46
C ASP A 108 3.96 15.70 -2.94
N ARG A 109 3.44 14.56 -2.48
CA ARG A 109 3.10 14.35 -1.07
C ARG A 109 4.32 14.16 -0.18
N PRO A 110 4.32 14.74 1.03
CA PRO A 110 5.34 14.46 2.04
C PRO A 110 5.25 13.01 2.53
N LEU A 111 6.38 12.46 2.98
CA LEU A 111 6.48 11.09 3.48
C LEU A 111 5.44 10.79 4.59
N GLY A 112 5.15 11.76 5.46
CA GLY A 112 4.19 11.58 6.56
C GLY A 112 2.78 11.21 6.10
N GLU A 113 2.33 11.73 4.95
CA GLU A 113 1.00 11.39 4.39
C GLU A 113 0.98 9.93 3.91
N TRP A 114 2.09 9.45 3.34
CA TRP A 114 2.28 8.05 2.95
C TRP A 114 2.37 7.13 4.15
N THR A 115 3.08 7.54 5.20
CA THR A 115 3.12 6.82 6.48
C THR A 115 1.74 6.71 7.11
N SER A 116 0.89 7.75 7.02
CA SER A 116 -0.49 7.67 7.52
C SER A 116 -1.32 6.65 6.73
N LEU A 117 -1.19 6.61 5.40
CA LEU A 117 -1.87 5.59 4.58
C LEU A 117 -1.40 4.18 4.95
N ALA A 118 -0.08 4.00 5.10
CA ALA A 118 0.51 2.72 5.50
C ALA A 118 0.07 2.27 6.88
N SER A 119 -0.05 3.19 7.85
CA SER A 119 -0.50 2.86 9.20
C SER A 119 -1.95 2.35 9.20
N LEU A 120 -2.84 2.96 8.41
CA LEU A 120 -4.21 2.47 8.24
C LEU A 120 -4.24 1.09 7.57
N PHE A 121 -3.40 0.87 6.55
CA PHE A 121 -3.30 -0.40 5.85
C PHE A 121 -2.77 -1.52 6.75
N LEU A 122 -1.71 -1.26 7.51
CA LEU A 122 -1.08 -2.22 8.43
C LEU A 122 -1.96 -2.52 9.64
N GLY A 123 -2.66 -1.52 10.18
CA GLY A 123 -3.57 -1.69 11.31
C GLY A 123 -4.69 -2.70 11.04
N TRP A 124 -5.06 -2.96 9.78
CA TRP A 124 -5.98 -4.03 9.44
C TRP A 124 -5.42 -5.42 9.79
N PHE A 125 -4.13 -5.64 9.52
CA PHE A 125 -3.47 -6.93 9.79
C PHE A 125 -3.25 -7.17 11.29
N GLU A 126 -3.04 -6.11 12.07
CA GLU A 126 -2.94 -6.22 13.54
C GLU A 126 -4.27 -6.59 14.20
N ILE A 127 -5.41 -6.17 13.61
CA ILE A 127 -6.74 -6.50 14.12
C ILE A 127 -7.09 -7.96 13.81
N ASP A 128 -6.76 -8.44 12.61
CA ASP A 128 -7.02 -9.83 12.18
C ASP A 128 -6.25 -10.86 13.05
N GLU A 129 -4.99 -10.56 13.41
CA GLU A 129 -4.19 -11.40 14.32
C GLU A 129 -4.77 -11.46 15.75
N ALA A 130 -5.41 -10.38 16.21
CA ALA A 130 -6.03 -10.34 17.53
C ALA A 130 -7.33 -11.15 17.58
N ASP A 131 -8.11 -11.16 16.50
CA ASP A 131 -9.35 -11.93 16.38
C ASP A 131 -9.06 -13.44 16.29
N GLU A 132 -8.01 -13.87 15.59
CA GLU A 132 -7.60 -15.29 15.56
C GLU A 132 -7.06 -15.81 16.90
N ALA A 133 -6.37 -14.95 17.67
CA ALA A 133 -5.82 -15.32 18.98
C ALA A 133 -6.90 -15.55 20.05
N ASP A 134 -8.03 -14.84 19.96
CA ASP A 134 -9.15 -14.97 20.91
C ASP A 134 -10.00 -16.23 20.65
N GLU A 135 -10.06 -16.71 19.39
CA GLU A 135 -10.73 -17.99 19.06
C GLU A 135 -9.92 -19.23 19.47
N ALA A 136 -8.59 -19.13 19.55
CA ALA A 136 -7.71 -20.26 19.89
C ALA A 136 -7.69 -20.63 21.38
N ASP A 137 -8.20 -19.77 22.27
CA ASP A 137 -8.25 -20.00 23.74
C ASP A 137 -9.58 -20.60 24.22
N VAL A 138 -10.50 -20.95 23.30
CA VAL A 138 -11.82 -21.53 23.61
C VAL A 138 -11.89 -23.04 23.27
N GLY A 139 -10.75 -23.68 22.99
CA GLY A 139 -10.65 -25.09 22.57
C GLY A 139 -10.29 -26.10 23.66
#